data_AF-A0A7R9NM78-F1
#
_entry.id   AF-A0A7R9NM78-F1
#
_cell.length_a   1.000
_cell.length_b   1.000
_cell.length_c   1.000
_cell.angle_alpha   90.00
_cell.angle_beta   90.00
_cell.angle_gamma   90.00
#
_symmetry.space_group_name_H-M   'P 1'
#
loop_
_entity.id
_entity.type
_entity.pdbx_description
1 polymer ?
#
loop_
_entity_poly.entity_id
_entity_poly.type
_entity_poly.pdbx_seq_one_letter_code
_entity_poly.pdbx_strand_id
1 'polypeptide(L)' 'GICADGAPSMIGCIKGLVSFIQKQNANVITTHCFLHREALMSKTLGEKLNEVLDTVAQIVNFVKTRPVKSRIFEQICI' A
#
# COMPACT_ATOMS: atom_id res chain seq x y z
N GLY A 1 -6.10 1.15 15.23
CA GLY A 1 -6.34 0.17 14.16
C GLY A 1 -5.10 -0.65 13.91
N ILE A 2 -5.22 -1.81 13.29
CA ILE A 2 -4.11 -2.71 12.96
C ILE A 2 -3.98 -2.78 11.44
N CYS A 3 -2.76 -2.65 10.93
CA CYS A 3 -2.45 -2.86 9.53
C CYS A 3 -1.70 -4.19 9.39
N ALA A 4 -2.25 -5.15 8.64
CA ALA A 4 -1.67 -6.50 8.51
C ALA A 4 -1.43 -6.86 7.04
N ASP A 5 -0.37 -7.64 6.78
CA ASP A 5 0.13 -7.98 5.45
C ASP A 5 -0.63 -9.12 4.74
N GLY A 6 -1.66 -9.69 5.37
CA GLY A 6 -2.40 -10.82 4.80
C GLY A 6 -1.88 -12.19 5.23
N ALA A 7 -0.74 -12.27 5.94
CA ALA A 7 -0.16 -13.54 6.33
C ALA A 7 -1.11 -14.36 7.24
N PRO A 8 -1.19 -15.70 7.10
CA PRO A 8 -2.04 -16.53 7.95
C PRO A 8 -1.75 -16.40 9.46
N SER A 9 -0.51 -16.12 9.83
CA SER A 9 -0.11 -15.81 11.22
C SER A 9 -0.69 -14.49 11.74
N MET A 10 -1.06 -13.56 10.86
CA MET A 10 -1.63 -12.26 11.20
C MET A 10 -3.16 -12.31 11.12
N ILE A 11 -3.72 -12.82 10.01
CA ILE A 11 -5.17 -12.77 9.72
C ILE A 11 -5.91 -14.06 10.09
N GLY A 12 -5.20 -15.15 10.41
CA GLY A 12 -5.83 -16.46 10.62
C GLY A 12 -6.89 -16.45 11.72
N CYS A 13 -8.02 -17.13 11.51
CA CYS A 13 -9.14 -17.12 12.45
C CYS A 13 -8.83 -17.80 13.81
N ILE A 14 -7.98 -18.83 13.80
CA ILE A 14 -7.65 -19.62 15.01
C ILE A 14 -6.41 -19.07 15.72
N LYS A 15 -5.29 -18.91 14.98
CA LYS A 15 -3.97 -18.51 15.51
C LYS A 15 -3.46 -17.18 14.97
N GLY A 16 -4.34 -16.36 14.38
CA GLY A 16 -3.97 -15.05 13.85
C GLY A 16 -3.93 -13.97 14.93
N LEU A 17 -2.91 -13.11 14.86
CA LEU A 17 -2.77 -11.96 15.76
C LEU A 17 -4.00 -11.04 15.73
N VAL A 18 -4.53 -10.72 14.55
CA VAL A 18 -5.72 -9.88 14.40
C VAL A 18 -6.92 -10.49 15.12
N SER A 19 -7.15 -11.79 14.92
CA SER A 19 -8.24 -12.54 15.57
C SER A 19 -8.08 -12.57 17.08
N PHE A 20 -6.86 -12.67 17.59
CA PHE A 20 -6.59 -12.55 19.03
C PHE A 20 -6.94 -11.15 19.56
N ILE A 21 -6.52 -10.09 18.88
CA ILE A 21 -6.77 -8.72 19.32
C ILE A 21 -8.28 -8.38 19.23
N GLN A 22 -8.97 -8.84 18.20
CA GLN A 22 -10.43 -8.65 18.05
C GLN A 22 -11.23 -9.34 19.17
N LYS A 23 -10.76 -10.47 19.72
CA LYS A 23 -11.37 -11.10 20.91
C LYS A 23 -11.26 -10.22 22.16
N GLN A 24 -10.16 -9.48 22.29
CA GLN A 24 -9.95 -8.56 23.41
C GLN A 24 -10.71 -7.24 23.22
N ASN A 25 -10.82 -6.77 21.98
CA ASN A 25 -11.53 -5.55 21.62
C ASN A 25 -12.11 -5.65 20.20
N ALA A 26 -13.43 -5.90 20.13
CA ALA A 26 -14.15 -6.05 18.86
C ALA A 26 -14.20 -4.76 18.02
N ASN A 27 -13.95 -3.60 18.63
CA ASN A 27 -13.99 -2.31 17.93
C ASN A 27 -12.66 -1.96 17.24
N VAL A 28 -11.65 -2.84 17.31
CA VAL A 28 -10.38 -2.58 16.63
C VAL A 28 -10.58 -2.65 15.11
N ILE A 29 -10.30 -1.55 14.43
CA ILE A 29 -10.31 -1.52 12.96
C ILE A 29 -9.06 -2.24 12.45
N THR A 30 -9.25 -3.22 11.58
CA THR A 30 -8.15 -3.89 10.88
C THR A 30 -8.18 -3.50 9.40
N THR A 31 -7.04 -3.07 8.89
CA THR A 31 -6.82 -2.76 7.48
C THR A 31 -5.75 -3.68 6.89
N HIS A 32 -5.86 -3.94 5.59
CA HIS A 32 -4.80 -4.62 4.86
C HIS A 32 -3.66 -3.64 4.57
N CYS A 33 -2.42 -4.10 4.65
CA CYS A 33 -1.25 -3.31 4.29
C CYS A 33 -1.34 -2.88 2.82
N PHE A 34 -1.41 -1.57 2.59
CA PHE A 34 -1.53 -0.99 1.25
C PHE A 34 -0.31 -1.34 0.41
N LEU A 35 0.90 -1.20 0.97
CA LEU A 35 2.14 -1.54 0.28
C LEU A 35 2.21 -3.02 -0.13
N HIS A 36 1.78 -3.92 0.76
CA HIS A 36 1.73 -5.34 0.43
C HIS A 36 0.69 -5.63 -0.65
N ARG A 37 -0.49 -5.00 -0.56
CA ARG A 37 -1.56 -5.13 -1.56
C ARG A 37 -1.12 -4.63 -2.92
N GLU A 38 -0.47 -3.47 -2.98
CA GLU A 38 0.07 -2.89 -4.21
C GLU A 38 1.10 -3.83 -4.85
N ALA A 39 2.07 -4.31 -4.06
CA ALA A 39 3.10 -5.25 -4.53
C ALA A 39 2.52 -6.60 -4.99
N LEU A 40 1.39 -7.03 -4.43
CA LEU A 40 0.67 -8.21 -4.89
C LEU A 40 -0.08 -7.93 -6.20
N MET A 41 -0.73 -6.77 -6.29
CA MET A 41 -1.51 -6.37 -7.47
C MET A 41 -0.63 -6.16 -8.70
N SER A 42 0.56 -5.57 -8.57
CA SER A 42 1.50 -5.41 -9.69
C SER A 42 1.88 -6.76 -10.33
N LYS A 43 1.98 -7.83 -9.53
CA LYS A 43 2.26 -9.18 -10.06
C LYS A 43 1.10 -9.79 -10.85
N THR A 44 -0.12 -9.37 -10.56
CA THR A 44 -1.35 -9.88 -11.19
C THR A 44 -1.89 -8.98 -12.29
N LEU A 45 -1.37 -7.75 -12.38
CA LEU A 45 -1.77 -6.79 -13.41
C LEU A 45 -1.28 -7.28 -14.78
N GLY A 46 -2.11 -7.12 -15.80
CA GLY A 46 -1.69 -7.37 -17.17
C GLY A 46 -0.57 -6.43 -17.61
N GLU A 47 0.24 -6.85 -18.58
CA GLU A 47 1.45 -6.14 -19.05
C GLU A 47 1.20 -4.64 -19.31
N LYS A 48 0.12 -4.32 -20.05
CA LYS A 48 -0.24 -2.92 -20.37
C LYS A 48 -0.45 -2.04 -19.14
N LEU A 49 -1.02 -2.58 -18.07
CA LEU A 49 -1.28 -1.81 -16.84
C LEU A 49 -0.01 -1.68 -16.00
N ASN A 50 0.86 -2.68 -16.02
CA ASN A 50 2.16 -2.60 -15.37
C ASN A 50 3.07 -1.56 -16.04
N GLU A 51 3.10 -1.49 -17.38
CA GLU A 51 3.84 -0.45 -18.10
C GLU A 51 3.41 0.97 -17.71
N VAL A 52 2.10 1.17 -17.51
CA VAL A 52 1.56 2.46 -17.04
C VAL A 52 2.03 2.73 -15.61
N LEU A 53 1.97 1.75 -14.71
CA LEU A 53 2.45 1.93 -13.33
C LEU A 53 3.95 2.25 -13.28
N ASP A 54 4.77 1.56 -14.06
CA ASP A 54 6.21 1.81 -14.13
C ASP A 54 6.50 3.22 -14.66
N THR A 55 5.78 3.65 -15.69
CA THR A 55 5.89 5.01 -16.23
C THR A 55 5.53 6.06 -15.16
N VAL A 56 4.44 5.86 -14.43
CA VAL A 56 4.03 6.76 -13.34
C VAL A 56 5.08 6.78 -12.23
N ALA A 57 5.62 5.62 -11.83
CA ALA A 57 6.67 5.53 -10.82
C ALA A 57 7.93 6.30 -11.24
N GLN A 58 8.33 6.20 -12.51
CA GLN A 58 9.45 6.96 -13.06
C GLN A 58 9.21 8.47 -13.02
N ILE A 59 8.01 8.92 -13.40
CA ILE A 59 7.63 10.35 -13.35
C ILE A 59 7.69 10.86 -11.91
N VAL A 60 7.08 10.14 -10.96
CA VAL A 60 7.09 10.51 -9.54
C VAL A 60 8.51 10.58 -9.00
N ASN A 61 9.35 9.60 -9.33
CA ASN A 61 10.75 9.59 -8.89
C ASN A 61 11.54 10.78 -9.49
N PHE A 62 11.32 11.11 -10.76
CA PHE A 62 11.93 12.26 -11.41
C PHE A 62 11.55 13.58 -10.73
N VAL A 63 10.30 13.73 -10.30
CA VAL A 63 9.83 14.93 -9.57
C VAL A 63 10.43 14.97 -8.17
N LYS A 64 10.34 13.87 -7.40
CA LYS A 64 10.75 13.81 -5.99
C LYS A 64 12.27 13.95 -5.80
N THR A 65 13.07 13.44 -6.72
CA THR A 65 14.54 13.53 -6.64
C THR A 65 15.09 14.93 -6.94
N ARG A 66 14.24 15.86 -7.40
CA ARG A 66 14.65 17.21 -7.85
C ARG A 66 13.89 18.29 -7.06
N PRO A 67 14.53 18.99 -6.11
CA PRO A 67 13.85 19.95 -5.23
C PRO A 67 13.05 21.03 -5.97
N VAL A 68 13.60 21.58 -7.05
CA VAL A 68 12.92 22.61 -7.86
C VAL A 68 11.66 22.06 -8.54
N LYS A 69 11.73 20.84 -9.09
CA LYS A 69 10.57 20.20 -9.74
C LYS A 69 9.50 19.82 -8.73
N SER A 70 9.90 19.32 -7.56
CA SER A 70 8.97 19.04 -6.47
C SER A 70 8.21 20.30 -6.03
N ARG A 71 8.91 21.42 -5.81
CA ARG A 71 8.26 22.69 -5.42
C ARG A 71 7.32 23.23 -6.49
N ILE A 72 7.71 23.17 -7.77
CA ILE A 72 6.83 23.60 -8.87
C ILE A 72 5.61 22.68 -8.99
N PHE A 73 5.80 21.36 -8.89
CA PHE A 73 4.71 20.39 -8.96
C PHE A 73 3.70 20.61 -7.82
N GLU A 74 4.19 20.87 -6.61
CA GLU A 74 3.35 21.24 -5.48
C GLU A 74 2.52 22.50 -5.79
N GLN A 75 3.11 23.55 -6.38
CA GLN A 75 2.37 24.76 -6.74
C GLN A 75 1.29 24.56 -7.83
N ILE A 76 1.46 23.59 -8.73
CA ILE A 76 0.54 23.34 -9.85
C ILE A 76 -0.56 22.35 -9.48
N CYS A 77 -0.29 21.43 -8.54
CA CYS A 77 -1.20 20.36 -8.14
C CYS A 77 -2.01 20.66 -6.86
N ILE A 78 -1.99 21.91 -6.38
CA ILE A 78 -2.88 22.43 -5.32
C ILE A 78 -4.25 22.80 -5.90
#